data_AF-A0A918ZMB6-F1
#
_entry.id   AF-A0A918ZMB6-F1
#
_cell.length_a   1.000
_cell.length_b   1.000
_cell.length_c   1.000
_cell.angle_alpha   90.00
_cell.angle_beta   90.00
_cell.angle_gamma   90.00
#
_symmetry.space_group_name_H-M   'P 1'
#
loop_
_entity.id
_entity.type
_entity.pdbx_description
1 polymer ?
#
loop_
_entity_poly.entity_id
_entity_poly.type
_entity_poly.pdbx_seq_one_letter_code
_entity_poly.pdbx_strand_id
1 'polypeptide(L)'
;MYDPRYRVPLYGTALHGSTVSVERWELSYGKLPAEKTRRALLAMLSNRPLNYVLDGTESARQGRELAALQRYFAPLHRAAGTERLTSFRWLTADRTLQRTVFGDGVLTVTANFGSKARGGLPGGCVDARLRGDGRPRRLCPADLGS
;
A
#
# COMPACT_ATOMS: atom_id res chain seq x y z
N MET A 1 12.51 8.43 -7.77
CA MET A 1 11.07 8.18 -8.05
C MET A 1 10.33 7.58 -6.86
N TYR A 2 10.84 6.53 -6.20
CA TYR A 2 10.09 5.85 -5.15
C TYR A 2 10.21 6.45 -3.75
N ASP A 3 11.18 7.34 -3.48
CA ASP A 3 11.36 7.92 -2.15
C ASP A 3 10.05 8.52 -1.60
N PRO A 4 9.44 7.87 -0.60
CA PRO A 4 8.08 8.19 -0.17
C PRO A 4 8.03 9.54 0.56
N ARG A 5 9.17 10.04 1.07
CA ARG A 5 9.24 11.31 1.82
C ARG A 5 8.82 12.52 0.98
N TYR A 6 8.89 12.39 -0.34
CA TYR A 6 8.57 13.43 -1.30
C TYR A 6 7.33 13.10 -2.15
N ARG A 7 6.62 12.00 -1.86
CA ARG A 7 5.41 11.60 -2.60
C ARG A 7 4.16 12.00 -1.82
N VAL A 8 3.38 12.89 -2.40
CA VAL A 8 2.06 13.30 -1.90
C VAL A 8 1.00 12.85 -2.91
N PRO A 9 -0.12 12.24 -2.48
CA PRO A 9 -1.11 11.64 -3.39
C PRO A 9 -2.07 12.68 -4.01
N LEU A 10 -1.55 13.77 -4.61
CA LEU A 10 -2.35 14.89 -5.13
C LEU A 10 -3.42 14.47 -6.15
N TYR A 11 -3.11 13.52 -7.03
CA TYR A 11 -4.11 12.98 -7.95
C TYR A 11 -5.21 12.20 -7.21
N GLY A 12 -4.83 11.40 -6.21
CA GLY A 12 -5.78 10.63 -5.41
C GLY A 12 -6.67 11.50 -4.55
N THR A 13 -6.14 12.57 -3.96
CA THR A 13 -6.94 13.52 -3.16
C THR A 13 -8.05 14.17 -3.98
N ALA A 14 -7.81 14.38 -5.29
CA ALA A 14 -8.83 14.93 -6.20
C ALA A 14 -9.78 13.86 -6.76
N LEU A 15 -9.28 12.68 -7.13
CA LEU A 15 -9.98 11.76 -8.04
C LEU A 15 -10.15 10.32 -7.56
N HIS A 16 -9.71 9.96 -6.35
CA HIS A 16 -9.78 8.54 -5.90
C HIS A 16 -11.22 8.00 -5.85
N GLY A 17 -12.20 8.85 -5.49
CA GLY A 17 -13.61 8.45 -5.49
C GLY A 17 -14.29 8.47 -6.86
N SER A 18 -13.57 8.85 -7.91
CA SER A 18 -14.13 9.04 -9.27
C SER A 18 -13.41 8.23 -10.33
N THR A 19 -12.18 7.77 -10.04
CA THR A 19 -11.35 7.02 -10.97
C THR A 19 -10.63 5.90 -10.24
N VAL A 20 -10.61 4.71 -10.85
CA VAL A 20 -9.72 3.64 -10.42
C VAL A 20 -8.40 3.81 -11.16
N SER A 21 -7.32 4.02 -10.40
CA SER A 21 -5.97 4.14 -10.94
C SER A 21 -5.09 2.99 -10.43
N VAL A 22 -4.20 2.52 -11.29
CA VAL A 22 -3.34 1.36 -11.03
C VAL A 22 -1.86 1.76 -11.10
N GLU A 23 -0.97 0.92 -10.54
CA GLU A 23 0.49 1.09 -10.73
C GLU A 23 0.88 0.97 -12.22
N ARG A 24 2.06 1.49 -12.55
CA ARG A 24 2.53 1.65 -13.93
C ARG A 24 2.62 0.31 -14.67
N TRP A 25 1.94 0.21 -15.82
CA TRP A 25 1.89 -1.00 -16.66
C TRP A 25 3.27 -1.46 -17.13
N GLU A 26 4.14 -0.56 -17.59
CA GLU A 26 5.47 -0.92 -18.14
C GLU A 26 6.46 -1.45 -17.08
N LEU A 27 6.04 -1.45 -15.82
CA LEU A 27 6.85 -1.76 -14.67
C LEU A 27 6.13 -2.74 -13.76
N SER A 28 6.08 -4.01 -14.17
CA SER A 28 5.62 -5.12 -13.33
C SER A 28 6.23 -5.04 -11.91
N TYR A 29 5.47 -5.41 -10.90
CA TYR A 29 5.89 -5.39 -9.49
C TYR A 29 7.23 -6.10 -9.28
N GLY A 30 7.42 -7.26 -9.90
CA GLY A 30 8.64 -8.07 -9.83
C GLY A 30 9.87 -7.46 -10.50
N LYS A 31 9.70 -6.46 -11.38
CA LYS A 31 10.79 -5.91 -12.22
C LYS A 31 11.86 -5.15 -11.43
N LEU A 32 11.53 -4.64 -10.25
CA LEU A 32 12.46 -3.92 -9.36
C LEU A 32 12.49 -4.57 -7.97
N PRO A 33 13.24 -5.67 -7.77
CA PRO A 33 13.26 -6.41 -6.52
C PRO A 33 13.63 -5.55 -5.30
N ALA A 34 14.61 -4.65 -5.44
CA ALA A 34 15.04 -3.74 -4.38
C ALA A 34 13.96 -2.73 -3.94
N GLU A 35 12.94 -2.50 -4.78
CA GLU A 35 11.86 -1.54 -4.51
C GLU A 35 10.54 -2.22 -4.13
N LYS A 36 10.47 -3.56 -4.09
CA LYS A 36 9.24 -4.32 -3.82
C LYS A 36 8.53 -3.87 -2.56
N THR A 37 9.24 -3.85 -1.42
CA THR A 37 8.68 -3.38 -0.13
C THR A 37 8.09 -1.98 -0.26
N ARG A 38 8.86 -1.04 -0.79
CA ARG A 38 8.43 0.36 -0.91
C ARG A 38 7.22 0.52 -1.82
N ARG A 39 7.18 -0.20 -2.95
CA ARG A 39 6.05 -0.21 -3.89
C ARG A 39 4.80 -0.83 -3.28
N ALA A 40 4.93 -1.94 -2.56
CA ALA A 40 3.81 -2.54 -1.84
C ALA A 40 3.24 -1.57 -0.80
N LEU A 41 4.07 -0.93 0.02
CA LEU A 41 3.63 0.05 1.01
C LEU A 41 2.93 1.25 0.35
N LEU A 42 3.48 1.79 -0.75
CA LEU A 42 2.87 2.89 -1.50
C LEU A 42 1.52 2.51 -2.11
N ALA A 43 1.40 1.28 -2.65
CA ALA A 43 0.16 0.75 -3.20
C ALA A 43 -0.93 0.65 -2.12
N MET A 44 -0.61 0.09 -0.96
CA MET A 44 -1.54 -0.01 0.17
C MET A 44 -1.92 1.38 0.70
N LEU A 45 -0.94 2.27 0.91
CA LEU A 45 -1.16 3.63 1.38
C LEU A 45 -2.06 4.42 0.42
N SER A 46 -1.92 4.21 -0.87
CA SER A 46 -2.72 4.91 -1.89
C SER A 46 -4.02 4.19 -2.24
N ASN A 47 -4.29 3.03 -1.64
CA ASN A 47 -5.38 2.11 -1.98
C ASN A 47 -5.45 1.80 -3.50
N ARG A 48 -4.29 1.64 -4.15
CA ARG A 48 -4.18 1.32 -5.59
C ARG A 48 -3.61 -0.09 -5.77
N PRO A 49 -4.15 -0.88 -6.70
CA PRO A 49 -3.63 -2.21 -6.95
C PRO A 49 -2.20 -2.16 -7.53
N LEU A 50 -1.39 -3.14 -7.12
CA LEU A 50 -0.09 -3.42 -7.74
C LEU A 50 -0.31 -3.97 -9.16
N ASN A 51 0.54 -3.57 -10.10
CA ASN A 51 0.55 -4.10 -11.45
C ASN A 51 1.49 -5.32 -11.55
N TYR A 52 1.02 -6.39 -12.17
CA TYR A 52 1.82 -7.59 -12.47
C TYR A 52 1.71 -7.91 -13.95
N VAL A 53 2.86 -8.16 -14.56
CA VAL A 53 2.99 -8.79 -15.87
C VAL A 53 3.58 -10.16 -15.62
N LEU A 54 2.82 -11.21 -15.94
CA LEU A 54 3.13 -12.59 -15.59
C LEU A 54 3.12 -13.47 -16.84
N ASP A 55 4.09 -14.37 -16.92
CA ASP A 55 4.03 -15.59 -17.73
C ASP A 55 3.89 -16.82 -16.82
N GLY A 56 3.90 -18.03 -17.39
CA GLY A 56 3.79 -19.27 -16.62
C GLY A 56 4.90 -19.46 -15.59
N THR A 57 6.14 -19.07 -15.91
CA THR A 57 7.30 -19.20 -15.03
C THR A 57 7.25 -18.19 -13.89
N GLU A 58 6.88 -16.94 -14.19
CA GLU A 58 6.73 -15.86 -13.24
C GLU A 58 5.58 -16.11 -12.27
N SER A 59 4.47 -16.68 -12.76
CA SER A 59 3.31 -17.06 -11.95
C SER A 59 3.68 -18.13 -10.92
N ALA A 60 4.44 -19.16 -11.32
CA ALA A 60 4.92 -20.19 -10.41
C ALA A 60 5.89 -19.63 -9.37
N ARG A 61 6.80 -18.75 -9.78
CA ARG A 61 7.83 -18.16 -8.90
C ARG A 61 7.25 -17.17 -7.89
N GLN A 62 6.33 -16.30 -8.31
CA GLN A 62 5.83 -15.19 -7.49
C GLN A 62 4.43 -15.43 -6.92
N GLY A 63 3.78 -16.55 -7.23
CA GLY A 63 2.39 -16.81 -6.89
C GLY A 63 2.06 -16.69 -5.41
N ARG A 64 2.96 -17.15 -4.52
CA ARG A 64 2.77 -17.07 -3.07
C ARG A 64 2.78 -15.61 -2.57
N GLU A 65 3.75 -14.82 -3.00
CA GLU A 65 3.86 -13.39 -2.66
C GLU A 65 2.64 -12.63 -3.20
N LEU A 66 2.30 -12.84 -4.48
CA LEU A 66 1.13 -12.26 -5.13
C LEU A 66 -0.16 -12.57 -4.35
N ALA A 67 -0.38 -13.83 -4.00
CA ALA A 67 -1.58 -14.25 -3.27
C ALA A 67 -1.64 -13.63 -1.86
N ALA A 68 -0.51 -13.51 -1.17
CA ALA A 68 -0.47 -12.84 0.14
C ALA A 68 -0.79 -11.34 0.04
N LEU A 69 -0.18 -10.65 -0.92
CA LEU A 69 -0.46 -9.23 -1.20
C LEU A 69 -1.92 -9.01 -1.60
N GLN A 70 -2.46 -9.87 -2.46
CA GLN A 70 -3.85 -9.79 -2.89
C GLN A 70 -4.83 -10.06 -1.75
N ARG A 71 -4.58 -11.05 -0.89
CA ARG A 71 -5.42 -11.32 0.29
C ARG A 71 -5.46 -10.14 1.26
N TYR A 72 -4.34 -9.44 1.41
CA TYR A 72 -4.30 -8.22 2.23
C TYR A 72 -5.06 -7.06 1.57
N PHE A 73 -4.83 -6.82 0.28
CA PHE A 73 -5.36 -5.66 -0.43
C PHE A 73 -6.84 -5.76 -0.79
N ALA A 74 -7.31 -6.92 -1.26
CA ALA A 74 -8.65 -7.12 -1.79
C ALA A 74 -9.79 -6.63 -0.87
N PRO A 75 -9.83 -6.95 0.44
CA PRO A 75 -10.88 -6.43 1.31
C PRO A 75 -10.81 -4.90 1.50
N LEU A 76 -9.61 -4.32 1.50
CA LEU A 76 -9.41 -2.87 1.66
C LEU A 76 -9.96 -2.13 0.44
N HIS A 77 -9.59 -2.60 -0.75
CA HIS A 77 -10.02 -1.99 -2.00
C HIS A 77 -11.50 -2.22 -2.28
N ARG A 78 -12.06 -3.38 -1.90
CA ARG A 78 -13.52 -3.60 -1.98
C ARG A 78 -14.30 -2.60 -1.14
N ALA A 79 -13.81 -2.26 0.05
CA ALA A 79 -14.49 -1.34 0.95
C ALA A 79 -14.27 0.13 0.58
N ALA A 80 -13.09 0.50 0.09
CA ALA A 80 -12.69 1.90 -0.05
C ALA A 80 -12.21 2.30 -1.45
N GLY A 81 -12.28 1.41 -2.45
CA GLY A 81 -11.77 1.64 -3.80
C GLY A 81 -12.48 2.76 -4.55
N THR A 82 -13.74 3.04 -4.21
CA THR A 82 -14.56 4.14 -4.75
C THR A 82 -14.77 5.27 -3.74
N GLU A 83 -14.12 5.20 -2.59
CA GLU A 83 -14.22 6.23 -1.56
C GLU A 83 -13.27 7.38 -1.86
N ARG A 84 -13.62 8.61 -1.47
CA ARG A 84 -12.72 9.76 -1.59
C ARG A 84 -11.52 9.58 -0.65
N LEU A 85 -10.32 9.95 -1.08
CA LEU A 85 -9.16 10.11 -0.18
C LEU A 85 -9.32 11.44 0.54
N THR A 86 -9.75 11.40 1.81
CA THR A 86 -10.14 12.61 2.57
C THR A 86 -9.03 13.17 3.45
N SER A 87 -7.96 12.41 3.71
CA SER A 87 -6.78 12.92 4.42
C SER A 87 -5.49 12.22 4.00
N PHE A 88 -4.40 12.97 3.90
CA PHE A 88 -3.03 12.48 3.88
C PHE A 88 -2.19 13.23 4.92
N ARG A 89 -1.35 12.53 5.69
CA ARG A 89 -0.45 13.15 6.68
C ARG A 89 0.88 12.42 6.77
N TRP A 90 1.96 13.19 6.94
CA TRP A 90 3.19 12.70 7.56
C TRP A 90 3.01 12.72 9.08
N LEU A 91 3.28 11.59 9.73
CA LEU A 91 3.15 11.44 11.19
C LEU A 91 4.49 11.62 11.92
N THR A 92 5.60 11.68 11.18
CA THR A 92 6.95 11.91 11.70
C THR A 92 7.65 13.02 10.90
N ALA A 93 8.58 13.72 11.54
CA ALA A 93 9.32 14.83 10.93
C ALA A 93 10.21 14.39 9.75
N ASP A 94 10.76 13.17 9.83
CA ASP A 94 11.52 12.52 8.74
C ASP A 94 10.63 12.04 7.58
N ARG A 95 9.30 12.21 7.69
CA ARG A 95 8.26 11.86 6.71
C ARG A 95 8.18 10.36 6.37
N THR A 96 8.81 9.49 7.16
CA THR A 96 8.83 8.05 6.88
C THR A 96 7.57 7.34 7.37
N LEU A 97 6.87 7.89 8.37
CA LEU A 97 5.57 7.38 8.79
C LEU A 97 4.47 8.21 8.14
N GLN A 98 3.62 7.57 7.33
CA GLN A 98 2.61 8.25 6.52
C GLN A 98 1.24 7.63 6.75
N ARG A 99 0.19 8.44 6.68
CA ARG A 99 -1.19 7.98 6.81
C ARG A 99 -2.10 8.56 5.74
N THR A 100 -2.98 7.72 5.22
CA THR A 100 -4.14 8.10 4.41
C THR A 100 -5.43 7.68 5.08
N VAL A 101 -6.50 8.43 4.78
CA VAL A 101 -7.87 8.11 5.20
C VAL A 101 -8.77 8.20 3.97
N PHE A 102 -9.66 7.22 3.82
CA PHE A 102 -10.65 7.15 2.74
C PHE A 102 -12.06 7.09 3.32
N GLY A 103 -13.01 7.73 2.63
CA GLY A 103 -14.44 7.67 2.94
C GLY A 103 -14.78 8.14 4.36
N ASP A 104 -14.04 9.15 4.84
CA ASP A 104 -14.18 9.67 6.21
C ASP A 104 -14.11 8.57 7.28
N GLY A 105 -13.06 7.74 7.15
CA GLY A 105 -12.75 6.66 8.09
C GLY A 105 -13.32 5.30 7.72
N VAL A 106 -13.81 5.09 6.50
CA VAL A 106 -14.08 3.74 5.95
C VAL A 106 -12.80 2.91 5.97
N LEU A 107 -11.69 3.52 5.55
CA LEU A 107 -10.36 2.91 5.58
C LEU A 107 -9.33 3.92 6.08
N THR A 108 -8.49 3.52 7.03
CA THR A 108 -7.29 4.24 7.43
C THR A 108 -6.07 3.36 7.17
N VAL A 109 -5.08 3.87 6.44
CA VAL A 109 -3.83 3.13 6.17
C VAL A 109 -2.66 3.93 6.72
N THR A 110 -1.79 3.30 7.51
CA THR A 110 -0.55 3.87 8.02
C THR A 110 0.63 3.03 7.57
N ALA A 111 1.54 3.60 6.79
CA ALA A 111 2.73 2.92 6.27
C ALA A 111 4.00 3.48 6.91
N ASN A 112 4.89 2.59 7.35
CA ASN A 112 6.18 2.95 7.91
C ASN A 112 7.29 2.60 6.91
N PHE A 113 7.77 3.61 6.19
CA PHE A 113 8.86 3.50 5.24
C PHE A 113 10.27 3.60 5.87
N GLY A 114 10.34 3.82 7.19
CA GLY A 114 11.60 3.87 7.93
C GLY A 114 12.09 2.48 8.32
N SER A 115 13.25 2.42 8.97
CA SER A 115 13.82 1.17 9.49
C SER A 115 13.43 0.89 10.96
N LYS A 116 13.01 1.92 11.70
CA LYS A 116 12.67 1.82 13.13
C LYS A 116 11.18 1.62 13.33
N ALA A 117 10.81 0.82 14.32
CA ALA A 117 9.41 0.70 14.75
C ALA A 117 8.88 2.04 15.29
N ARG A 118 7.65 2.40 14.94
CA ARG A 118 6.96 3.61 15.41
C ARG A 118 5.54 3.25 15.84
N GLY A 119 5.17 3.51 17.09
CA GLY A 119 3.83 3.22 17.60
C GLY A 119 3.41 1.76 17.43
N GLY A 120 4.35 0.82 17.56
CA GLY A 120 4.10 -0.61 17.37
C GLY A 120 4.05 -1.09 15.92
N LEU A 121 4.19 -0.22 14.91
CA LEU A 121 4.33 -0.57 13.50
C LEU A 121 5.82 -0.70 13.12
N PRO A 122 6.34 -1.91 12.81
CA PRO A 122 7.73 -2.09 12.40
C PRO A 122 8.08 -1.31 11.13
N GLY A 123 9.37 -1.05 10.95
CA GLY A 123 9.88 -0.46 9.71
C GLY A 123 9.64 -1.38 8.52
N GLY A 124 9.29 -0.82 7.37
CA GLY A 124 8.98 -1.59 6.16
C GLY A 124 7.62 -2.29 6.18
N CYS A 125 6.73 -1.96 7.11
CA CYS A 125 5.39 -2.54 7.22
C CYS A 125 4.29 -1.48 7.05
N VAL A 126 3.06 -1.96 6.82
CA VAL A 126 1.85 -1.15 6.73
C VAL A 126 0.73 -1.75 7.57
N ASP A 127 0.00 -0.88 8.26
CA ASP A 127 -1.23 -1.20 8.97
C ASP A 127 -2.41 -0.57 8.23
N ALA A 128 -3.45 -1.36 7.96
CA ALA A 128 -4.73 -0.90 7.44
C ALA A 128 -5.84 -1.23 8.43
N ARG A 129 -6.75 -0.29 8.65
CA ARG A 129 -7.92 -0.46 9.51
C ARG A 129 -9.17 -0.09 8.75
N LEU A 130 -10.05 -1.05 8.53
CA LEU A 130 -11.40 -0.80 8.06
C LEU A 130 -12.29 -0.34 9.21
N ARG A 131 -13.35 0.40 8.90
CA ARG A 131 -14.40 0.72 9.88
C ARG A 131 -14.94 -0.59 10.47
N GLY A 132 -14.95 -0.70 11.80
CA GLY A 132 -15.37 -1.90 12.53
C GLY A 132 -14.24 -2.90 12.83
N ASP A 133 -13.04 -2.76 12.27
CA ASP A 133 -11.90 -3.60 12.67
C ASP A 133 -11.51 -3.30 14.13
N GLY A 134 -11.47 -4.34 14.97
CA GLY A 134 -11.02 -4.26 16.37
C GLY A 134 -9.50 -4.08 16.52
N ARG A 135 -8.73 -4.48 15.51
CA ARG A 135 -7.26 -4.29 15.41
C ARG A 135 -6.87 -4.03 13.95
N PRO A 136 -5.80 -3.27 13.68
CA PRO A 136 -5.31 -3.10 12.32
C PRO A 136 -4.86 -4.43 11.71
N ARG A 137 -5.10 -4.57 10.41
CA ARG A 137 -4.54 -5.61 9.57
C ARG A 137 -3.12 -5.18 9.22
N ARG A 138 -2.13 -6.02 9.48
CA ARG A 138 -0.73 -5.73 9.21
C ARG A 138 -0.20 -6.50 8.02
N LEU A 139 0.64 -5.84 7.22
CA LEU A 139 1.44 -6.44 6.15
C LEU A 139 2.88 -5.97 6.24
N CYS A 140 3.81 -6.92 6.21
CA CYS A 140 5.24 -6.68 6.12
C CYS A 140 5.77 -7.42 4.88
N PRO A 141 5.97 -6.74 3.73
CA PRO A 141 6.33 -7.41 2.47
C PRO A 141 7.61 -8.23 2.54
N ALA A 142 8.56 -7.83 3.38
CA ALA A 142 9.81 -8.57 3.60
C ALA A 142 9.56 -10.01 4.09
N ASP A 143 8.46 -10.25 4.79
CA ASP A 143 8.11 -11.56 5.36
C ASP A 143 7.39 -12.47 4.34
N LEU A 144 7.08 -11.97 3.14
CA LEU A 144 6.36 -12.71 2.11
C LEU A 144 7.26 -13.51 1.17
N GLY A 145 8.58 -13.23 1.20
CA GLY A 145 9.57 -13.72 0.25
C GLY A 145 10.24 -15.05 0.60
N SER A 146 9.74 -15.81 1.59
CA SER A 146 10.24 -17.14 1.96
C SER A 146 9.52 -18.28 1.24
#